data_AF-A0A506U6D5-F1
#
_entry.id   AF-A0A506U6D5-F1
#
_cell.length_a   1.000
_cell.length_b   1.000
_cell.length_c   1.000
_cell.angle_alpha   90.00
_cell.angle_beta   90.00
_cell.angle_gamma   90.00
#
_symmetry.space_group_name_H-M   'P 1'
#
loop_
_entity.id
_entity.type
_entity.pdbx_description
1 polymer ?
#
loop_
_entity_poly.entity_id
_entity_poly.type
_entity_poly.pdbx_seq_one_letter_code
_entity_poly.pdbx_strand_id
1 'polypeptide(L)'
;MGKRRLSISMTILGAGIDTQWKAYRHGIVRGGRKSLIKRKAVPPRLTDMKQRKAIVEYLVTALSGWRLSKFEYEAPCRTALRQAFCMQGHGWEASDREATLLVEEGLKRLGYARPSWEEGQRFFTQSPDRCGWCHGPIDPDERTVAQRFCCADCARMALAACDRRNRAHDGTSNIMQNAYKLIWRDMQEPRACIVCDKVFKPGHKDATCCSSACAAQRSIQLRKAAGFKFRPALMNCEECGTSFKPGKLQSRFCSASCAGTASNRKLVESLAHERRTCRHCGTTFTPVKTNSCFCSERCIKADYEVRKWEQEQVEKTEYLSDPKANERSITISGFDSLVPS
;
A
#
# COMPACT_ATOMS: atom_id res chain seq x y z
N MET A 1 -6.25 42.93 44.28
CA MET A 1 -6.01 41.48 44.17
C MET A 1 -5.54 41.15 42.75
N GLY A 2 -4.23 41.14 42.52
CA GLY A 2 -3.63 40.96 41.18
C GLY A 2 -3.18 39.53 40.94
N LYS A 3 -3.69 38.90 39.87
CA LYS A 3 -3.28 37.55 39.44
C LYS A 3 -1.93 37.63 38.74
N ARG A 4 -0.87 37.10 39.38
CA ARG A 4 0.45 36.92 38.77
C ARG A 4 0.37 35.81 37.72
N ARG A 5 0.61 36.15 36.46
CA ARG A 5 0.91 35.16 35.41
C ARG A 5 2.35 34.70 35.60
N LEU A 6 2.54 33.42 35.90
CA LEU A 6 3.84 32.76 35.84
C LEU A 6 4.22 32.57 34.37
N SER A 7 5.14 33.39 33.87
CA SER A 7 5.80 33.16 32.59
C SER A 7 6.87 32.09 32.78
N ILE A 8 6.60 30.87 32.30
CA ILE A 8 7.61 29.81 32.20
C ILE A 8 8.48 30.14 30.99
N SER A 9 9.65 30.71 31.23
CA SER A 9 10.72 30.84 30.25
C SER A 9 11.32 29.45 30.01
N MET A 10 10.97 28.82 28.89
CA MET A 10 11.67 27.63 28.40
C MET A 10 12.99 28.08 27.77
N THR A 11 14.06 28.10 28.56
CA THR A 11 15.43 28.22 28.05
C THR A 11 15.80 26.91 27.37
N ILE A 12 15.63 26.85 26.04
CA ILE A 12 16.12 25.75 25.22
C ILE A 12 17.64 25.91 25.13
N LEU A 13 18.36 25.12 25.93
CA LEU A 13 19.80 24.95 25.79
C LEU A 13 20.07 24.24 24.46
N GLY A 14 20.40 25.02 23.43
CA GLY A 14 20.87 24.55 22.14
C GLY A 14 22.27 23.98 22.25
N ALA A 15 22.38 22.74 22.75
CA ALA A 15 23.55 21.92 22.48
C ALA A 15 23.47 21.51 21.00
N GLY A 16 24.26 22.18 20.17
CA GLY A 16 24.45 21.85 18.76
C GLY A 16 25.00 20.44 18.65
N ILE A 17 24.12 19.47 18.39
CA ILE A 17 24.52 18.18 17.86
C ILE A 17 25.08 18.48 16.48
N ASP A 18 26.40 18.42 16.34
CA ASP A 18 27.11 18.50 15.07
C ASP A 18 26.76 17.25 14.25
N THR A 19 25.56 17.28 13.70
CA THR A 19 25.08 16.28 12.78
C THR A 19 25.88 16.49 11.51
N GLN A 20 26.89 15.65 11.26
CA GLN A 20 27.63 15.55 9.99
C GLN A 20 26.72 15.10 8.83
N TRP A 21 25.56 15.73 8.67
CA TRP A 21 24.74 15.68 7.48
C TRP A 21 25.46 16.47 6.41
N LYS A 22 26.35 15.77 5.71
CA LYS A 22 26.87 16.22 4.41
C LYS A 22 25.67 16.63 3.56
N ALA A 23 25.62 17.92 3.23
CA ALA A 23 24.59 18.54 2.43
C ALA A 23 24.26 17.68 1.21
N TYR A 24 23.04 17.12 1.21
CA TYR A 24 22.50 16.40 0.07
C TYR A 24 22.24 17.45 -1.02
N ARG A 25 23.21 17.67 -1.92
CA ARG A 25 23.04 18.48 -3.13
C ARG A 25 22.00 17.80 -4.02
N HIS A 26 20.75 18.26 -3.94
CA HIS A 26 19.75 18.01 -4.95
C HIS A 26 20.32 18.42 -6.32
N GLY A 27 20.50 17.45 -7.24
CA GLY A 27 20.73 17.74 -8.66
C GLY A 27 21.83 16.96 -9.37
N ILE A 28 22.74 16.27 -8.66
CA ILE A 28 23.72 15.40 -9.34
C ILE A 28 23.19 13.97 -9.30
N VAL A 29 22.53 13.55 -10.38
CA VAL A 29 22.25 12.13 -10.65
C VAL A 29 23.60 11.46 -10.90
N ARG A 30 24.33 11.10 -9.84
CA ARG A 30 25.43 10.15 -9.98
C ARG A 30 24.80 8.90 -10.57
N GLY A 31 25.30 8.46 -11.73
CA GLY A 31 25.00 7.16 -12.33
C GLY A 31 25.45 6.04 -11.41
N GLY A 32 24.82 5.93 -10.24
CA GLY A 32 24.96 4.82 -9.34
C GLY A 32 24.58 3.60 -10.14
N ARG A 33 25.57 2.73 -10.39
CA ARG A 33 25.33 1.39 -10.90
C ARG A 33 24.11 0.88 -10.16
N LYS A 34 23.01 0.62 -10.89
CA LYS A 34 21.84 -0.06 -10.32
C LYS A 34 22.41 -1.30 -9.65
N SER A 35 22.57 -1.29 -8.33
CA SER A 35 23.01 -2.48 -7.63
C SER A 35 21.89 -3.47 -7.95
N LEU A 36 22.19 -4.46 -8.78
CA LEU A 36 21.26 -5.55 -9.04
C LEU A 36 20.91 -6.05 -7.64
N ILE A 37 19.69 -5.75 -7.19
CA ILE A 37 19.18 -6.25 -5.92
C ILE A 37 19.21 -7.76 -6.15
N LYS A 38 20.27 -8.42 -5.64
CA LYS A 38 20.42 -9.86 -5.77
C LYS A 38 19.12 -10.42 -5.19
N ARG A 39 18.34 -11.12 -6.01
CA ARG A 39 17.13 -11.78 -5.55
C ARG A 39 17.57 -12.63 -4.37
N LYS A 40 17.07 -12.35 -3.17
CA LYS A 40 17.36 -13.18 -2.01
C LYS A 40 16.88 -14.59 -2.39
N ALA A 41 17.78 -15.57 -2.33
CA ALA A 41 17.43 -16.96 -2.62
C ALA A 41 16.23 -17.34 -1.76
N VAL A 42 15.26 -18.04 -2.36
CA VAL A 42 14.12 -18.55 -1.60
C VAL A 42 14.69 -19.60 -0.63
N PRO A 43 14.47 -19.46 0.68
CA PRO A 43 14.96 -20.42 1.65
C PRO A 43 14.38 -21.82 1.36
N PRO A 44 15.16 -22.89 1.55
CA PRO A 44 14.70 -24.25 1.29
C PRO A 44 13.51 -24.60 2.18
N ARG A 45 12.59 -25.41 1.64
CA ARG A 45 11.42 -25.92 2.35
C ARG A 45 11.82 -27.00 3.36
N LEU A 46 11.12 -27.08 4.48
CA LEU A 46 11.42 -28.11 5.50
C LEU A 46 10.72 -29.45 5.25
N THR A 47 9.59 -29.44 4.53
CA THR A 47 8.76 -30.62 4.28
C THR A 47 8.81 -31.05 2.83
N ASP A 48 8.82 -32.36 2.58
CA ASP A 48 8.52 -32.97 1.29
C ASP A 48 7.08 -32.61 0.85
N MET A 49 6.84 -32.50 -0.46
CA MET A 49 5.52 -32.40 -1.09
C MET A 49 4.50 -33.43 -0.56
N LYS A 50 4.90 -34.68 -0.34
CA LYS A 50 3.99 -35.71 0.20
C LYS A 50 3.58 -35.41 1.64
N GLN A 51 4.55 -35.10 2.51
CA GLN A 51 4.31 -34.71 3.90
C GLN A 51 3.48 -33.42 3.98
N ARG A 52 3.82 -32.43 3.14
CA ARG A 52 3.11 -31.16 3.00
C ARG A 52 1.63 -31.39 2.71
N LYS A 53 1.31 -32.24 1.74
CA LYS A 53 -0.08 -32.53 1.36
C LYS A 53 -0.86 -33.11 2.55
N ALA A 54 -0.29 -34.09 3.26
CA ALA A 54 -0.93 -34.69 4.44
C ALA A 54 -1.13 -33.68 5.57
N ILE A 55 -0.12 -32.86 5.87
CA ILE A 55 -0.22 -31.80 6.89
C ILE A 55 -1.30 -30.78 6.50
N VAL A 56 -1.37 -30.36 5.23
CA VAL A 56 -2.37 -29.40 4.76
C VAL A 56 -3.77 -29.99 4.81
N GLU A 57 -3.97 -31.26 4.44
CA GLU A 57 -5.27 -31.94 4.58
C GLU A 57 -5.74 -31.98 6.03
N TYR A 58 -4.82 -32.30 6.95
CA TYR A 58 -5.09 -32.24 8.37
C TYR A 58 -5.44 -30.81 8.85
N LEU A 59 -4.65 -29.81 8.43
CA LEU A 59 -4.90 -28.41 8.76
C LEU A 59 -6.25 -27.93 8.24
N VAL A 60 -6.67 -28.35 7.06
CA VAL A 60 -8.00 -28.01 6.51
C VAL A 60 -9.09 -28.51 7.44
N THR A 61 -9.00 -29.77 7.91
CA THR A 61 -9.93 -30.33 8.89
C THR A 61 -9.93 -29.53 10.19
N ALA A 62 -8.75 -29.30 10.79
CA ALA A 62 -8.64 -28.55 12.05
C ALA A 62 -9.14 -27.10 11.93
N LEU A 63 -8.73 -26.38 10.89
CA LEU A 63 -9.12 -25.00 10.63
C LEU A 63 -10.61 -24.89 10.31
N SER A 64 -11.25 -25.90 9.73
CA SER A 64 -12.69 -25.87 9.41
C SER A 64 -13.60 -25.91 10.64
N GLY A 65 -13.09 -26.35 11.80
CA GLY A 65 -13.88 -26.49 13.04
C GLY A 65 -14.15 -25.20 13.80
N TRP A 66 -13.80 -24.03 13.24
CA TRP A 66 -13.91 -22.74 13.92
C TRP A 66 -15.34 -22.42 14.38
N ARG A 67 -15.48 -21.65 15.46
CA ARG A 67 -16.79 -21.25 16.02
C ARG A 67 -17.02 -19.75 15.97
N LEU A 68 -16.00 -18.97 16.35
CA LEU A 68 -16.08 -17.52 16.48
C LEU A 68 -15.56 -16.79 15.25
N SER A 69 -14.47 -17.29 14.66
CA SER A 69 -13.80 -16.65 13.53
C SER A 69 -13.14 -17.68 12.63
N LYS A 70 -13.17 -17.44 11.32
CA LYS A 70 -12.47 -18.26 10.31
C LYS A 70 -10.97 -18.43 10.57
N PHE A 71 -10.39 -17.59 11.43
CA PHE A 71 -8.96 -17.61 11.79
C PHE A 71 -8.71 -18.03 13.25
N GLU A 72 -9.74 -18.51 13.97
CA GLU A 72 -9.67 -18.87 15.40
C GLU A 72 -8.55 -19.88 15.70
N TYR A 73 -8.42 -20.92 14.87
CA TYR A 73 -7.41 -21.96 15.04
C TYR A 73 -6.09 -21.70 14.29
N GLU A 74 -5.93 -20.54 13.65
CA GLU A 74 -4.72 -20.22 12.89
C GLU A 74 -3.46 -20.22 13.78
N ALA A 75 -3.50 -19.48 14.89
CA ALA A 75 -2.36 -19.31 15.78
C ALA A 75 -1.99 -20.61 16.54
N PRO A 76 -2.94 -21.38 17.10
CA PRO A 76 -2.65 -22.70 17.66
C PRO A 76 -2.02 -23.66 16.64
N CYS A 77 -2.59 -23.79 15.44
CA CYS A 77 -2.06 -24.67 14.39
C CYS A 77 -0.63 -24.28 13.98
N ARG A 78 -0.37 -22.98 13.76
CA ARG A 78 0.98 -22.49 13.44
C ARG A 78 1.96 -22.78 14.57
N THR A 79 1.54 -22.58 15.82
CA THR A 79 2.40 -22.79 16.99
C THR A 79 2.76 -24.27 17.14
N ALA A 80 1.78 -25.17 17.00
CA ALA A 80 1.99 -26.61 17.06
C ALA A 80 2.95 -27.11 15.97
N LEU A 81 2.75 -26.67 14.72
CA LEU A 81 3.66 -27.01 13.61
C LEU A 81 5.07 -26.49 13.83
N ARG A 82 5.21 -25.23 14.27
CA ARG A 82 6.52 -24.66 14.58
C ARG A 82 7.23 -25.45 15.68
N GLN A 83 6.51 -25.82 16.74
CA GLN A 83 7.06 -26.65 17.82
C GLN A 83 7.51 -28.02 17.29
N ALA A 84 6.69 -28.66 16.46
CA ALA A 84 7.02 -29.93 15.84
C ALA A 84 8.31 -29.84 15.00
N PHE A 85 8.45 -28.81 14.16
CA PHE A 85 9.68 -28.62 13.38
C PHE A 85 10.90 -28.30 14.24
N CYS A 86 10.75 -27.49 15.30
CA CYS A 86 11.84 -27.25 16.24
C CYS A 86 12.29 -28.54 16.95
N MET A 87 11.35 -29.42 17.34
CA MET A 87 11.65 -30.72 17.95
C MET A 87 12.35 -31.68 16.99
N GLN A 88 12.14 -31.52 15.68
CA GLN A 88 12.88 -32.23 14.64
C GLN A 88 14.29 -31.65 14.37
N GLY A 89 14.71 -30.64 15.14
CA GLY A 89 16.04 -30.03 15.05
C GLY A 89 16.14 -28.88 14.05
N HIS A 90 15.02 -28.38 13.52
CA HIS A 90 15.04 -27.21 12.64
C HIS A 90 15.19 -25.91 13.41
N GLY A 91 15.88 -24.93 12.81
CA GLY A 91 16.01 -23.59 13.38
C GLY A 91 14.65 -22.89 13.51
N TRP A 92 14.52 -22.02 14.51
CA TRP A 92 13.26 -21.34 14.84
C TRP A 92 12.67 -20.56 13.66
N GLU A 93 13.48 -19.78 12.95
CA GLU A 93 13.01 -18.93 11.83
C GLU A 93 12.53 -19.77 10.64
N ALA A 94 13.24 -20.84 10.30
CA ALA A 94 12.84 -21.75 9.23
C ALA A 94 11.53 -22.49 9.59
N SER A 95 11.42 -22.93 10.85
CA SER A 95 10.23 -23.60 11.38
C SER A 95 9.00 -22.71 11.37
N ASP A 96 9.13 -21.46 11.83
CA ASP A 96 8.04 -20.49 11.86
C ASP A 96 7.59 -20.09 10.44
N ARG A 97 8.55 -19.95 9.51
CA ARG A 97 8.28 -19.68 8.10
C ARG A 97 7.52 -20.82 7.44
N GLU A 98 7.97 -22.07 7.60
CA GLU A 98 7.28 -23.23 7.00
C GLU A 98 5.88 -23.41 7.61
N ALA A 99 5.75 -23.30 8.93
CA ALA A 99 4.45 -23.36 9.60
C ALA A 99 3.48 -22.28 9.08
N THR A 100 3.95 -21.06 8.86
CA THR A 100 3.16 -19.97 8.25
C THR A 100 2.65 -20.37 6.86
N LEU A 101 3.53 -20.92 6.03
CA LEU A 101 3.20 -21.28 4.64
C LEU A 101 2.22 -22.45 4.55
N LEU A 102 2.31 -23.42 5.46
CA LEU A 102 1.38 -24.56 5.55
C LEU A 102 -0.01 -24.10 5.99
N VAL A 103 -0.09 -23.25 7.01
CA VAL A 103 -1.37 -22.69 7.50
C VAL A 103 -2.02 -21.80 6.44
N GLU A 104 -1.24 -20.97 5.74
CA GLU A 104 -1.74 -20.17 4.62
C GLU A 104 -2.29 -21.02 3.47
N GLU A 105 -1.64 -22.14 3.16
CA GLU A 105 -2.14 -23.08 2.14
C GLU A 105 -3.46 -23.73 2.57
N GLY A 106 -3.58 -24.14 3.84
CA GLY A 106 -4.83 -24.66 4.40
C GLY A 106 -5.97 -23.65 4.32
N LEU A 107 -5.73 -22.40 4.73
CA LEU A 107 -6.71 -21.31 4.62
C LEU A 107 -7.13 -21.03 3.16
N LYS A 108 -6.17 -21.06 2.23
CA LYS A 108 -6.46 -20.90 0.79
C LYS A 108 -7.36 -22.02 0.26
N ARG A 109 -7.16 -23.27 0.67
CA ARG A 109 -8.01 -24.40 0.26
C ARG A 109 -9.44 -24.27 0.79
N LEU A 110 -9.63 -23.68 1.96
CA LEU A 110 -10.94 -23.33 2.51
C LEU A 110 -11.58 -22.11 1.83
N GLY A 111 -10.88 -21.45 0.90
CA GLY A 111 -11.34 -20.23 0.23
C GLY A 111 -11.29 -18.99 1.14
N TYR A 112 -10.52 -19.02 2.22
CA TYR A 112 -10.41 -17.91 3.15
C TYR A 112 -9.24 -17.00 2.74
N ALA A 113 -9.56 -15.75 2.40
CA ALA A 113 -8.56 -14.71 2.19
C ALA A 113 -8.20 -14.08 3.54
N ARG A 114 -6.90 -14.08 3.90
CA ARG A 114 -6.45 -13.38 5.11
C ARG A 114 -6.70 -11.87 4.92
N PRO A 115 -7.28 -11.18 5.91
CA PRO A 115 -7.38 -9.73 5.85
C PRO A 115 -5.99 -9.13 5.64
N SER A 116 -5.93 -8.06 4.86
CA SER A 116 -4.74 -7.23 4.77
C SER A 116 -4.35 -6.72 6.17
N TRP A 117 -3.09 -6.33 6.34
CA TRP A 117 -2.64 -5.75 7.60
C TRP A 117 -3.54 -4.61 8.06
N GLU A 118 -3.97 -3.75 7.13
CA GLU A 118 -4.88 -2.63 7.39
C GLU A 118 -6.25 -3.10 7.88
N GLU A 119 -6.80 -4.16 7.27
CA GLU A 119 -8.08 -4.76 7.66
C GLU A 119 -8.03 -5.44 9.03
N GLY A 120 -6.88 -5.99 9.39
CA GLY A 120 -6.63 -6.57 10.71
C GLY A 120 -6.45 -5.53 11.82
N GLN A 121 -6.33 -4.24 11.49
CA GLN A 121 -6.22 -3.21 12.53
C GLN A 121 -7.55 -2.95 13.20
N ARG A 122 -7.51 -2.67 14.51
CA ARG A 122 -8.70 -2.30 15.29
C ARG A 122 -9.51 -1.16 14.67
N PHE A 123 -8.88 -0.28 13.89
CA PHE A 123 -9.50 0.89 13.30
C PHE A 123 -10.36 0.53 12.07
N PHE A 124 -10.12 -0.63 11.46
CA PHE A 124 -10.87 -1.08 10.30
C PHE A 124 -12.24 -1.61 10.69
N THR A 125 -12.32 -2.34 11.80
CA THR A 125 -13.59 -2.85 12.35
C THR A 125 -14.45 -1.75 12.99
N GLN A 126 -13.87 -0.57 13.26
CA GLN A 126 -14.60 0.56 13.83
C GLN A 126 -15.34 1.35 12.75
N SER A 127 -16.60 1.68 13.05
CA SER A 127 -17.38 2.61 12.22
C SER A 127 -16.61 3.92 12.01
N PRO A 128 -16.64 4.50 10.79
CA PRO A 128 -16.16 5.86 10.53
C PRO A 128 -16.75 6.94 11.45
N ASP A 129 -17.88 6.66 12.11
CA ASP A 129 -18.56 7.59 13.03
C ASP A 129 -17.94 7.62 14.43
N ARG A 130 -16.99 6.73 14.71
CA ARG A 130 -16.34 6.61 16.01
C ARG A 130 -14.85 6.91 15.91
N CYS A 131 -14.34 7.55 16.96
CA CYS A 131 -12.92 7.82 17.09
C CYS A 131 -12.11 6.53 17.15
N GLY A 132 -11.11 6.41 16.28
CA GLY A 132 -10.20 5.27 16.19
C GLY A 132 -9.44 4.96 17.47
N TRP A 133 -9.31 5.94 18.38
CA TRP A 133 -8.61 5.80 19.65
C TRP A 133 -9.56 5.53 20.83
N CYS A 134 -10.48 6.47 21.13
CA CYS A 134 -11.34 6.40 22.31
C CYS A 134 -12.74 5.81 22.06
N HIS A 135 -13.08 5.52 20.81
CA HIS A 135 -14.40 5.04 20.37
C HIS A 135 -15.59 5.98 20.66
N GLY A 136 -15.33 7.20 21.11
CA GLY A 136 -16.33 8.26 21.24
C GLY A 136 -16.89 8.69 19.88
N PRO A 137 -18.12 9.21 19.83
CA PRO A 137 -18.72 9.71 18.60
C PRO A 137 -17.89 10.86 18.03
N ILE A 138 -17.74 10.89 16.70
CA ILE A 138 -17.18 12.04 15.98
C ILE A 138 -18.33 12.96 15.59
N ASP A 139 -18.19 14.26 15.85
CA ASP A 139 -19.17 15.26 15.45
C ASP A 139 -19.40 15.17 13.92
N PRO A 140 -20.65 14.98 13.45
CA PRO A 140 -20.95 14.89 12.04
C PRO A 140 -20.57 16.15 11.26
N ASP A 141 -20.56 17.33 11.89
CA ASP A 141 -20.24 18.60 11.23
C ASP A 141 -18.72 18.78 11.04
N GLU A 142 -17.91 18.19 11.91
CA GLU A 142 -16.44 18.20 11.78
C GLU A 142 -15.91 17.04 10.93
N ARG A 143 -16.75 16.04 10.65
CA ARG A 143 -16.35 14.82 9.98
C ARG A 143 -15.98 15.07 8.52
N THR A 144 -14.69 14.96 8.24
CA THR A 144 -14.23 14.74 6.86
C THR A 144 -14.21 13.25 6.53
N VAL A 145 -14.34 12.88 5.25
CA VAL A 145 -14.27 11.47 4.78
C VAL A 145 -13.02 10.74 5.30
N ALA A 146 -11.95 11.49 5.58
CA ALA A 146 -10.69 10.96 6.08
C ALA A 146 -10.53 11.08 7.60
N GLN A 147 -11.36 11.84 8.33
CA GLN A 147 -11.17 12.03 9.77
C GLN A 147 -11.52 10.76 10.54
N ARG A 148 -10.53 10.22 11.26
CA ARG A 148 -10.68 9.00 12.08
C ARG A 148 -10.59 9.27 13.58
N PHE A 149 -10.33 10.49 14.01
CA PHE A 149 -10.16 10.83 15.42
C PHE A 149 -11.07 11.99 15.80
N CYS A 150 -11.63 11.96 17.02
CA CYS A 150 -12.50 13.03 17.51
C CYS A 150 -11.70 14.30 17.88
N CYS A 151 -10.43 14.18 18.27
CA CYS A 151 -9.60 15.32 18.65
C CYS A 151 -8.10 15.05 18.45
N ALA A 152 -7.30 16.11 18.53
CA ALA A 152 -5.85 16.04 18.37
C ALA A 152 -5.18 15.17 19.45
N ASP A 153 -5.68 15.16 20.68
CA ASP A 153 -5.13 14.32 21.75
C ASP A 153 -5.31 12.83 21.46
N CYS A 154 -6.48 12.41 20.99
CA CYS A 154 -6.70 11.04 20.53
C CYS A 154 -5.76 10.65 19.39
N ALA A 155 -5.49 11.57 18.46
CA ALA A 155 -4.51 11.35 17.40
C ALA A 155 -3.08 11.22 17.95
N ARG A 156 -2.67 12.06 18.91
CA ARG A 156 -1.35 11.98 19.58
C ARG A 156 -1.17 10.64 20.30
N MET A 157 -2.18 10.22 21.07
CA MET A 157 -2.17 8.95 21.78
C MET A 157 -2.12 7.76 20.83
N ALA A 158 -2.85 7.83 19.70
CA ALA A 158 -2.78 6.83 18.65
C ALA A 158 -1.39 6.68 18.04
N LEU A 159 -0.74 7.80 17.69
CA LEU A 159 0.63 7.77 17.18
C LEU A 159 1.60 7.22 18.23
N ALA A 160 1.52 7.67 19.48
CA ALA A 160 2.40 7.21 20.56
C ALA A 160 2.28 5.69 20.82
N ALA A 161 1.09 5.12 20.64
CA ALA A 161 0.86 3.68 20.77
C ALA A 161 1.38 2.88 19.56
N CYS A 162 1.25 3.41 18.34
CA CYS A 162 1.72 2.75 17.12
C CYS A 162 3.26 2.74 17.00
N ASP A 163 3.92 3.73 17.60
CA ASP A 163 5.35 3.99 17.40
C ASP A 163 6.31 2.90 17.93
N ARG A 164 5.86 1.94 18.77
CA ARG A 164 6.75 0.96 19.43
C ARG A 164 6.93 -0.40 18.75
N ARG A 165 6.03 -0.85 17.87
CA ARG A 165 6.12 -2.22 17.31
C ARG A 165 6.08 -2.29 15.79
N ASN A 166 5.46 -1.33 15.10
CA ASN A 166 5.06 -1.50 13.69
C ASN A 166 5.45 -0.35 12.74
N ARG A 167 6.48 0.45 13.07
CA ARG A 167 6.95 1.58 12.22
C ARG A 167 7.10 1.24 10.73
N ALA A 168 7.49 -0.01 10.40
CA ALA A 168 7.66 -0.45 9.01
C ALA A 168 6.36 -0.54 8.21
N HIS A 169 5.22 -0.79 8.86
CA HIS A 169 3.91 -0.93 8.22
C HIS A 169 3.00 0.29 8.44
N ASP A 170 3.18 1.01 9.55
CA ASP A 170 2.25 2.06 9.97
C ASP A 170 2.46 3.41 9.25
N GLY A 171 3.68 3.67 8.75
CA GLY A 171 4.03 4.94 8.09
C GLY A 171 3.21 5.23 6.82
N THR A 172 2.65 4.20 6.17
CA THR A 172 1.82 4.34 4.97
C THR A 172 0.32 4.24 5.25
N SER A 173 -0.11 3.88 6.46
CA SER A 173 -1.52 3.73 6.76
C SER A 173 -2.25 5.07 6.68
N ASN A 174 -3.38 5.09 5.97
CA ASN A 174 -4.26 6.26 5.88
C ASN A 174 -4.62 6.80 7.28
N ILE A 175 -4.77 5.94 8.28
CA ILE A 175 -5.11 6.33 9.66
C ILE A 175 -4.00 7.19 10.29
N MET A 176 -2.74 6.78 10.13
CA MET A 176 -1.60 7.54 10.67
C MET A 176 -1.45 8.88 9.96
N GLN A 177 -1.61 8.91 8.63
CA GLN A 177 -1.61 10.17 7.89
C GLN A 177 -2.71 11.12 8.38
N ASN A 178 -3.89 10.61 8.72
CA ASN A 178 -4.97 11.41 9.30
C ASN A 178 -4.66 11.89 10.72
N ALA A 179 -4.02 11.06 11.55
CA ALA A 179 -3.54 11.47 12.86
C ALA A 179 -2.54 12.64 12.75
N TYR A 180 -1.54 12.52 11.87
CA TYR A 180 -0.57 13.58 11.61
C TYR A 180 -1.23 14.86 11.09
N LYS A 181 -2.16 14.76 10.14
CA LYS A 181 -2.91 15.92 9.63
C LYS A 181 -3.71 16.62 10.73
N LEU A 182 -4.35 15.86 11.63
CA LEU A 182 -5.14 16.43 12.71
C LEU A 182 -4.26 17.15 13.74
N ILE A 183 -3.13 16.53 14.13
CA ILE A 183 -2.15 17.14 15.04
C ILE A 183 -1.53 18.37 14.41
N TRP A 184 -1.16 18.30 13.12
CA TRP A 184 -0.63 19.42 12.37
C TRP A 184 -1.61 20.60 12.36
N ARG A 185 -2.88 20.34 12.03
CA ARG A 185 -3.95 21.33 12.06
C ARG A 185 -4.09 21.94 13.44
N ASP A 186 -4.07 21.14 14.49
CA ASP A 186 -4.21 21.62 15.87
C ASP A 186 -3.09 22.58 16.30
N MET A 187 -1.86 22.32 15.84
CA MET A 187 -0.69 23.18 16.08
C MET A 187 -0.70 24.49 15.28
N GLN A 188 -1.54 24.61 14.24
CA GLN A 188 -1.60 25.86 13.48
C GLN A 188 -2.36 26.94 14.25
N GLU A 189 -1.89 28.18 14.13
CA GLU A 189 -2.61 29.36 14.62
C GLU A 189 -3.95 29.51 13.88
N PRO A 190 -5.06 29.78 14.60
CA PRO A 190 -6.34 30.06 13.96
C PRO A 190 -6.26 31.29 13.05
N ARG A 191 -6.88 31.20 11.86
CA ARG A 191 -6.94 32.29 10.88
C ARG A 191 -8.39 32.52 10.44
N ALA A 192 -8.74 33.76 10.11
CA ALA A 192 -10.02 34.06 9.48
C ALA A 192 -10.00 33.64 8.01
N CYS A 193 -11.07 32.99 7.55
CA CYS A 193 -11.23 32.65 6.14
C CYS A 193 -11.46 33.91 5.31
N ILE A 194 -10.66 34.14 4.26
CA ILE A 194 -10.77 35.34 3.39
C ILE A 194 -12.15 35.46 2.70
N VAL A 195 -12.94 34.38 2.64
CA VAL A 195 -14.21 34.36 1.90
C VAL A 195 -15.44 34.48 2.81
N CYS A 196 -15.41 33.87 4.00
CA CYS A 196 -16.57 33.83 4.90
C CYS A 196 -16.26 34.29 6.33
N ASP A 197 -15.05 34.79 6.58
CA ASP A 197 -14.52 35.29 7.86
C ASP A 197 -14.55 34.31 9.04
N LYS A 198 -15.04 33.08 8.85
CA LYS A 198 -14.99 32.03 9.87
C LYS A 198 -13.55 31.73 10.28
N VAL A 199 -13.31 31.68 11.59
CA VAL A 199 -12.02 31.30 12.16
C VAL A 199 -11.82 29.80 11.97
N PHE A 200 -10.69 29.40 11.39
CA PHE A 200 -10.33 28.00 11.16
C PHE A 200 -8.84 27.76 11.39
N LYS A 201 -8.47 26.50 11.67
CA LYS A 201 -7.06 26.10 11.73
C LYS A 201 -6.63 25.53 10.36
N PRO A 202 -5.60 26.08 9.71
CA PRO A 202 -5.23 25.67 8.35
C PRO A 202 -4.61 24.26 8.29
N GLY A 203 -4.86 23.52 7.20
CA GLY A 203 -4.27 22.19 6.97
C GLY A 203 -2.82 22.23 6.47
N HIS A 204 -2.37 23.37 5.93
CA HIS A 204 -1.01 23.63 5.49
C HIS A 204 -0.72 25.14 5.63
N LYS A 205 0.56 25.54 5.67
CA LYS A 205 0.98 26.93 6.00
C LYS A 205 0.33 27.99 5.09
N ASP A 206 0.10 27.67 3.83
CA ASP A 206 -0.44 28.59 2.83
C ASP A 206 -1.96 28.56 2.68
N ALA A 207 -2.67 27.79 3.52
CA ALA A 207 -4.12 27.72 3.43
C ALA A 207 -4.74 29.04 3.93
N THR A 208 -5.60 29.62 3.09
CA THR A 208 -6.29 30.91 3.33
C THR A 208 -7.80 30.78 3.43
N CYS A 209 -8.34 29.59 3.19
CA CYS A 209 -9.77 29.30 3.17
C CYS A 209 -10.08 28.11 4.08
N CYS A 210 -11.23 28.16 4.77
CA CYS A 210 -11.62 27.14 5.74
C CYS A 210 -12.10 25.83 5.11
N SER A 211 -12.56 25.86 3.85
CA SER A 211 -13.11 24.70 3.15
C SER A 211 -12.77 24.72 1.66
N SER A 212 -12.95 23.57 0.99
CA SER A 212 -12.81 23.44 -0.48
C SER A 212 -13.81 24.34 -1.22
N ALA A 213 -15.02 24.53 -0.69
CA ALA A 213 -16.03 25.43 -1.24
C ALA A 213 -15.58 26.90 -1.19
N CYS A 214 -15.06 27.36 -0.05
CA CYS A 214 -14.47 28.70 0.07
C CYS A 214 -13.25 28.86 -0.83
N ALA A 215 -12.39 27.85 -0.93
CA ALA A 215 -11.25 27.89 -1.85
C ALA A 215 -11.69 28.02 -3.33
N ALA A 216 -12.76 27.33 -3.72
CA ALA A 216 -13.36 27.45 -5.06
C ALA A 216 -13.95 28.86 -5.28
N GLN A 217 -14.68 29.41 -4.31
CA GLN A 217 -15.21 30.78 -4.36
C GLN A 217 -14.09 31.82 -4.48
N ARG A 218 -13.01 31.70 -3.69
CA ARG A 218 -11.83 32.56 -3.79
C ARG A 218 -11.20 32.47 -5.18
N SER A 219 -11.08 31.26 -5.74
CA SER A 219 -10.56 31.08 -7.10
C SER A 219 -11.43 31.81 -8.14
N ILE A 220 -12.75 31.76 -8.00
CA ILE A 220 -13.69 32.49 -8.87
C ILE A 220 -13.52 34.01 -8.71
N GLN A 221 -13.41 34.51 -7.48
CA GLN A 221 -13.20 35.94 -7.20
C GLN A 221 -11.88 36.44 -7.81
N LEU A 222 -10.78 35.71 -7.60
CA LEU A 222 -9.48 36.05 -8.19
C LEU A 222 -9.54 36.08 -9.72
N ARG A 223 -10.24 35.13 -10.35
CA ARG A 223 -10.44 35.14 -11.81
C ARG A 223 -11.27 36.35 -12.26
N LYS A 224 -12.33 36.71 -11.54
CA LYS A 224 -13.13 37.92 -11.84
C LYS A 224 -12.30 39.19 -11.70
N ALA A 225 -11.53 39.32 -10.63
CA ALA A 225 -10.68 40.48 -10.35
C ALA A 225 -9.54 40.63 -11.38
N ALA A 226 -8.95 39.53 -11.83
CA ALA A 226 -7.98 39.51 -12.92
C ALA A 226 -8.57 39.84 -14.30
N GLY A 227 -9.83 40.23 -14.39
CA GLY A 227 -10.54 40.46 -15.65
C GLY A 227 -10.70 39.19 -16.49
N PHE A 228 -10.44 38.01 -15.91
CA PHE A 228 -10.47 36.73 -16.60
C PHE A 228 -11.92 36.31 -16.82
N LYS A 229 -12.55 36.88 -17.85
CA LYS A 229 -13.82 36.40 -18.41
C LYS A 229 -13.57 35.06 -19.09
N PHE A 230 -13.31 34.00 -18.34
CA PHE A 230 -13.22 32.65 -18.87
C PHE A 230 -14.61 32.15 -19.23
N ARG A 231 -15.16 32.69 -20.31
CA ARG A 231 -16.07 31.96 -21.18
C ARG A 231 -15.17 31.42 -22.28
N PRO A 232 -14.59 30.24 -22.10
CA PRO A 232 -13.84 29.68 -23.20
C PRO A 232 -14.83 29.57 -24.36
N ALA A 233 -14.44 30.12 -25.50
CA ALA A 233 -15.18 29.90 -26.73
C ALA A 233 -15.39 28.39 -26.89
N LEU A 234 -16.48 27.99 -27.55
CA LEU A 234 -16.61 26.61 -27.97
C LEU A 234 -15.37 26.27 -28.80
N MET A 235 -14.61 25.27 -28.36
CA MET A 235 -13.44 24.78 -29.07
C MET A 235 -13.79 23.43 -29.67
N ASN A 236 -13.30 23.14 -30.86
CA ASN A 236 -13.47 21.83 -31.47
C ASN A 236 -12.46 20.86 -30.87
N CYS A 237 -12.92 19.68 -30.46
CA CYS A 237 -12.03 18.63 -30.00
C CYS A 237 -11.08 18.23 -31.12
N GLU A 238 -9.77 18.23 -30.87
CA GLU A 238 -8.78 17.83 -31.88
C GLU A 238 -8.86 16.35 -32.30
N GLU A 239 -9.59 15.53 -31.53
CA GLU A 239 -9.74 14.10 -31.81
C GLU A 239 -11.02 13.79 -32.58
N CYS A 240 -12.18 14.25 -32.08
CA CYS A 240 -13.48 13.92 -32.68
C CYS A 240 -14.15 15.09 -33.42
N GLY A 241 -13.56 16.29 -33.41
CA GLY A 241 -14.10 17.49 -34.03
C GLY A 241 -15.27 18.15 -33.28
N THR A 242 -15.88 17.47 -32.31
CA THR A 242 -17.05 17.99 -31.57
C THR A 242 -16.71 19.27 -30.80
N SER A 243 -17.54 20.31 -30.96
CA SER A 243 -17.42 21.56 -30.20
C SER A 243 -17.76 21.34 -28.73
N PHE A 244 -16.88 21.76 -27.82
CA PHE A 244 -17.06 21.63 -26.38
C PHE A 244 -16.60 22.88 -25.62
N LYS A 245 -17.07 23.04 -24.38
CA LYS A 245 -16.62 24.11 -23.48
C LYS A 245 -15.51 23.57 -22.59
N PRO A 246 -14.24 23.96 -22.80
CA PRO A 246 -13.13 23.42 -22.02
C PRO A 246 -13.19 23.86 -20.56
N GLY A 247 -12.88 22.96 -19.62
CA GLY A 247 -12.76 23.33 -18.21
C GLY A 247 -11.49 24.14 -17.88
N LYS A 248 -10.45 24.04 -18.73
CA LYS A 248 -9.16 24.74 -18.59
C LYS A 248 -8.75 25.29 -19.95
N LEU A 249 -8.03 26.42 -19.99
CA LEU A 249 -7.56 27.05 -21.23
C LEU A 249 -6.71 26.10 -22.11
N GLN A 250 -6.03 25.14 -21.48
CA GLN A 250 -5.16 24.16 -22.15
C GLN A 250 -5.89 22.84 -22.54
N SER A 251 -7.19 22.72 -22.29
CA SER A 251 -7.93 21.49 -22.64
C SER A 251 -8.16 21.41 -24.15
N ARG A 252 -7.52 20.46 -24.83
CA ARG A 252 -7.62 20.26 -26.29
C ARG A 252 -8.67 19.22 -26.71
N PHE A 253 -9.24 18.52 -25.74
CA PHE A 253 -10.13 17.38 -25.96
C PHE A 253 -11.42 17.51 -25.16
N CYS A 254 -12.55 17.07 -25.74
CA CYS A 254 -13.86 17.14 -25.11
C CYS A 254 -14.05 16.15 -23.94
N SER A 255 -13.26 15.07 -23.92
CA SER A 255 -13.37 14.01 -22.93
C SER A 255 -12.00 13.39 -22.61
N ALA A 256 -11.91 12.69 -21.48
CA ALA A 256 -10.75 11.89 -21.12
C ALA A 256 -10.47 10.77 -22.14
N SER A 257 -11.53 10.23 -22.77
CA SER A 257 -11.39 9.23 -23.84
C SER A 257 -10.67 9.82 -25.06
N CYS A 258 -11.11 10.97 -25.56
CA CYS A 258 -10.48 11.65 -26.69
C CYS A 258 -9.03 12.04 -26.38
N ALA A 259 -8.74 12.50 -25.16
CA ALA A 259 -7.38 12.77 -24.71
C ALA A 259 -6.51 11.50 -24.71
N GLY A 260 -7.06 10.37 -24.24
CA GLY A 260 -6.41 9.07 -24.27
C GLY A 260 -6.11 8.58 -25.69
N THR A 261 -7.07 8.69 -26.61
CA THR A 261 -6.89 8.31 -28.02
C THR A 261 -5.82 9.16 -28.70
N ALA A 262 -5.88 10.49 -28.55
CA ALA A 262 -4.88 11.38 -29.12
C ALA A 262 -3.47 11.14 -28.55
N SER A 263 -3.37 10.86 -27.25
CA SER A 263 -2.11 10.49 -26.60
C SER A 263 -1.58 9.15 -27.13
N ASN A 264 -2.45 8.16 -27.32
CA ASN A 264 -2.09 6.87 -27.89
C ASN A 264 -1.64 7.01 -29.35
N ARG A 265 -2.31 7.84 -30.16
CA ARG A 265 -1.90 8.12 -31.54
C ARG A 265 -0.50 8.71 -31.59
N LYS A 266 -0.22 9.75 -30.79
CA LYS A 266 1.13 10.35 -30.70
C LYS A 266 2.19 9.34 -30.25
N LEU A 267 1.84 8.46 -29.31
CA LEU A 267 2.74 7.40 -28.87
C LEU A 267 3.03 6.41 -30.01
N VAL A 268 2.01 5.92 -30.71
CA VAL A 268 2.16 5.00 -31.84
C VAL A 268 2.98 5.65 -32.97
N GLU A 269 2.72 6.91 -33.29
CA GLU A 269 3.47 7.68 -34.27
C GLU A 269 4.94 7.83 -33.86
N SER A 270 5.21 8.16 -32.59
CA SER A 270 6.57 8.24 -32.06
C SER A 270 7.30 6.89 -32.05
N LEU A 271 6.57 5.77 -32.07
CA LEU A 271 7.14 4.42 -32.10
C LEU A 271 7.14 3.80 -33.50
N ALA A 272 6.59 4.48 -34.50
CA ALA A 272 6.41 3.92 -35.85
C ALA A 272 7.73 3.52 -36.52
N HIS A 273 8.81 4.23 -36.20
CA HIS A 273 10.16 3.97 -36.70
C HIS A 273 10.89 2.86 -35.91
N GLU A 274 10.41 2.49 -34.73
CA GLU A 274 11.02 1.46 -33.91
C GLU A 274 10.55 0.08 -34.39
N ARG A 275 11.49 -0.80 -34.74
CA ARG A 275 11.21 -2.21 -35.01
C ARG A 275 11.82 -3.04 -33.89
N ARG A 276 11.02 -3.93 -33.32
CA ARG A 276 11.46 -4.86 -32.27
C ARG A 276 11.22 -6.29 -32.70
N THR A 277 12.06 -7.21 -32.24
CA THR A 277 11.82 -8.64 -32.40
C THR A 277 10.93 -9.14 -31.26
N CYS A 278 9.90 -9.90 -31.59
CA CYS A 278 9.04 -10.50 -30.58
C CYS A 278 9.84 -11.54 -29.79
N ARG A 279 9.84 -11.42 -28.46
CA ARG A 279 10.56 -12.36 -27.58
C ARG A 279 10.08 -13.81 -27.71
N HIS A 280 8.81 -14.01 -28.08
CA HIS A 280 8.21 -15.34 -28.19
C HIS A 280 8.40 -15.96 -29.58
N CYS A 281 7.94 -15.29 -30.65
CA CYS A 281 7.94 -15.86 -32.00
C CYS A 281 9.09 -15.35 -32.90
N GLY A 282 9.92 -14.42 -32.43
CA GLY A 282 11.03 -13.83 -33.19
C GLY A 282 10.62 -12.79 -34.25
N THR A 283 9.35 -12.74 -34.65
CA THR A 283 8.86 -11.83 -35.70
C THR A 283 9.12 -10.37 -35.36
N THR A 284 9.58 -9.59 -36.34
CA THR A 284 9.75 -8.14 -36.22
C THR A 284 8.39 -7.44 -36.21
N PHE A 285 8.17 -6.52 -35.29
CA PHE A 285 6.92 -5.77 -35.16
C PHE A 285 7.19 -4.32 -34.74
N THR A 286 6.19 -3.46 -34.95
CA THR A 286 6.21 -2.06 -34.47
C THR A 286 5.53 -1.99 -33.11
N PRO A 287 6.22 -1.50 -32.06
CA PRO A 287 5.68 -1.49 -30.71
C PRO A 287 4.55 -0.45 -30.56
N VAL A 288 3.47 -0.84 -29.88
CA VAL A 288 2.36 0.08 -29.53
C VAL A 288 2.65 0.83 -28.22
N LYS A 289 3.54 0.29 -27.38
CA LYS A 289 3.96 0.87 -26.09
C LYS A 289 5.48 0.88 -26.00
N THR A 290 6.05 1.85 -25.30
CA THR A 290 7.51 1.97 -25.09
C THR A 290 8.16 0.70 -24.54
N ASN A 291 7.42 -0.13 -23.78
CA ASN A 291 7.94 -1.37 -23.18
C ASN A 291 7.32 -2.65 -23.78
N SER A 292 6.69 -2.61 -24.97
CA SER A 292 6.17 -3.84 -25.58
C SER A 292 7.30 -4.70 -26.14
N CYS A 293 7.32 -5.98 -25.75
CA CYS A 293 8.29 -7.00 -26.20
C CYS A 293 7.64 -8.08 -27.08
N PHE A 294 6.34 -7.96 -27.37
CA PHE A 294 5.55 -8.98 -28.04
C PHE A 294 4.74 -8.38 -29.17
N CYS A 295 4.65 -9.09 -30.31
CA CYS A 295 3.94 -8.62 -31.49
C CYS A 295 2.41 -8.70 -31.37
N SER A 296 1.89 -9.53 -30.46
CA SER A 296 0.46 -9.76 -30.29
C SER A 296 0.13 -10.21 -28.87
N GLU A 297 -1.14 -10.06 -28.45
CA GLU A 297 -1.63 -10.59 -27.18
C GLU A 297 -1.47 -12.12 -27.08
N ARG A 298 -1.59 -12.83 -28.21
CA ARG A 298 -1.33 -14.28 -28.28
C ARG A 298 0.11 -14.62 -27.87
N CYS A 299 1.10 -13.86 -28.34
CA CYS A 299 2.49 -14.05 -27.94
C CYS A 299 2.75 -13.68 -26.47
N ILE A 300 2.01 -12.71 -25.92
CA ILE A 300 2.08 -12.39 -24.48
C ILE A 300 1.61 -13.57 -23.64
N LYS A 301 0.45 -14.16 -23.99
CA LYS A 301 -0.10 -15.32 -23.28
C LYS A 301 0.79 -16.55 -23.40
N ALA A 302 1.32 -16.82 -24.60
CA ALA A 302 2.21 -17.95 -24.83
C ALA A 302 3.57 -17.81 -24.11
N ASP A 303 4.18 -16.61 -24.11
CA ASP A 303 5.40 -16.37 -23.31
C ASP A 303 5.14 -16.53 -21.81
N TYR A 304 3.97 -16.08 -21.33
CA TYR A 304 3.56 -16.27 -19.94
C TYR A 304 3.43 -17.75 -19.57
N GLU A 305 2.79 -18.57 -20.42
CA GLU A 305 2.66 -20.02 -20.20
C GLU A 305 4.01 -20.73 -20.19
N VAL A 306 4.91 -20.39 -21.13
CA VAL A 306 6.29 -20.93 -21.15
C VAL A 306 7.02 -20.58 -19.85
N ARG A 307 7.00 -19.31 -19.43
CA ARG A 307 7.68 -18.87 -18.20
C ARG A 307 7.09 -19.50 -16.94
N LYS A 308 5.78 -19.69 -16.90
CA LYS A 308 5.09 -20.40 -15.81
C LYS A 308 5.56 -21.86 -15.75
N TRP A 309 5.57 -22.55 -16.89
CA TRP A 309 6.06 -23.93 -16.99
C TRP A 309 7.55 -24.06 -16.62
N GLU A 310 8.41 -23.15 -17.10
CA GLU A 310 9.83 -23.09 -16.71
C GLU A 310 10.00 -22.94 -15.21
N GLN A 311 9.21 -22.06 -14.57
CA GLN A 311 9.24 -21.89 -13.13
C GLN A 311 8.82 -23.16 -12.39
N GLU A 312 7.76 -23.84 -12.85
CA GLU A 312 7.31 -25.12 -12.31
C GLU A 312 8.39 -26.21 -12.47
N GLN A 313 9.13 -26.23 -13.59
CA GLN A 313 10.25 -27.17 -13.78
C GLN A 313 11.44 -26.85 -12.87
N VAL A 314 11.80 -25.58 -12.69
CA VAL A 314 12.87 -25.18 -11.76
C VAL A 314 12.50 -25.55 -10.32
N GLU A 315 11.27 -25.28 -9.90
CA GLU A 315 10.79 -25.67 -8.58
C GLU A 315 10.83 -27.20 -8.39
N LYS A 316 10.54 -27.98 -9.45
CA LYS A 316 10.61 -29.45 -9.43
C LYS A 316 12.03 -30.00 -9.44
N THR A 317 12.96 -29.42 -10.21
CA THR A 317 14.36 -29.87 -10.27
C THR A 317 15.14 -29.46 -9.03
N GLU A 318 14.91 -28.25 -8.51
CA GLU A 318 15.47 -27.80 -7.24
C GLU A 318 15.06 -28.76 -6.11
N TYR A 319 13.80 -29.21 -6.11
CA TYR A 319 13.29 -30.22 -5.17
C TYR A 319 13.99 -31.60 -5.28
N LEU A 320 14.29 -32.06 -6.51
CA LEU A 320 14.95 -33.36 -6.72
C LEU A 320 16.46 -33.34 -6.48
N SER A 321 17.09 -32.16 -6.52
CA SER A 321 18.55 -32.01 -6.42
C SER A 321 19.09 -31.89 -4.99
N ASP A 322 18.22 -31.86 -3.96
CA ASP A 322 18.65 -31.83 -2.56
C ASP A 322 18.80 -33.27 -2.01
N PRO A 323 20.02 -33.83 -1.91
CA PRO A 323 20.24 -35.21 -1.46
C PRO A 323 19.76 -35.46 -0.02
N LYS A 324 19.50 -34.41 0.77
CA LYS A 324 18.95 -34.54 2.13
C LYS A 324 17.43 -34.71 2.17
N ALA A 325 16.73 -34.47 1.06
CA ALA A 325 15.27 -34.63 0.99
C ALA A 325 14.83 -36.10 0.97
N ASN A 326 15.68 -37.02 0.49
CA ASN A 326 15.29 -38.42 0.25
C ASN A 326 15.49 -39.35 1.47
N GLU A 327 16.27 -38.95 2.47
CA GLU A 327 16.52 -39.78 3.68
C GLU A 327 15.58 -39.46 4.86
N ARG A 328 14.69 -38.47 4.72
CA ARG A 328 13.76 -38.04 5.79
C ARG A 328 12.32 -38.47 5.54
N SER A 329 12.10 -39.73 5.18
CA SER A 329 10.79 -40.39 5.31
C SER A 329 10.44 -40.57 6.80
N ILE A 330 10.23 -39.45 7.49
CA ILE A 330 9.86 -39.40 8.90
C ILE A 330 8.42 -39.88 9.00
N THR A 331 8.24 -41.03 9.65
CA THR A 331 6.96 -41.50 10.18
C THR A 331 6.52 -40.53 11.28
N ILE A 332 5.45 -39.77 11.03
CA ILE A 332 4.84 -38.87 12.02
C ILE A 332 4.02 -39.73 13.00
N SER A 333 4.68 -40.52 13.84
CA SER A 333 4.04 -41.20 14.96
C SER A 333 4.04 -40.23 16.16
N GLY A 334 2.95 -39.49 16.34
CA GLY A 334 2.82 -38.61 17.52
C GLY A 334 1.92 -37.37 17.38
N PHE A 335 1.25 -37.16 16.24
CA PHE A 335 0.40 -35.97 16.07
C PHE A 335 -1.04 -36.15 16.60
N ASP A 336 -1.52 -37.39 16.73
CA ASP A 336 -2.92 -37.68 17.11
C ASP A 336 -3.27 -37.31 18.57
N SER A 337 -2.29 -37.05 19.43
CA SER A 337 -2.51 -36.80 20.86
C SER A 337 -2.68 -35.31 21.25
N LEU A 338 -2.60 -34.38 20.30
CA LEU A 338 -2.58 -32.93 20.60
C LEU A 338 -3.84 -32.15 20.22
N VAL A 339 -4.90 -32.82 19.72
CA VAL A 339 -6.19 -32.15 19.50
C VAL A 339 -7.12 -32.45 20.67
N PRO A 340 -7.50 -31.44 21.47
CA PRO A 340 -8.57 -31.60 22.43
C PRO A 340 -9.87 -31.95 21.69
N SER A 341 -10.52 -33.02 22.14
CA SER A 341 -11.80 -33.52 21.63
C SER A 341 -12.93 -32.50 21.70
#